data_AF-A0A497G869-F1
#
_entry.id   AF-A0A497G869-F1
#
_cell.length_a   1.000
_cell.length_b   1.000
_cell.length_c   1.000
_cell.angle_alpha   90.00
_cell.angle_beta   90.00
_cell.angle_gamma   90.00
#
_symmetry.space_group_name_H-M   'P 1'
#
loop_
_entity.id
_entity.type
_entity.pdbx_description
1 polymer ?
#
loop_
_entity_poly.entity_id
_entity_poly.type
_entity_poly.pdbx_seq_one_letter_code
_entity_poly.pdbx_strand_id
1 'polypeptide(L)'
;MQNDFIEMIEPTPKLNSKKCKLIALLLRVFLQFTTFIVSLLAWYLFDYFIAILTLVLSFIIIGIIRSKLRNAVIPLKQREYQYNDQGIADWYTAKELCYETQN
;
A
#
# COMPACT_ATOMS: atom_id res chain seq x y z
N MET A 1 -26.45 26.55 -17.96
CA MET A 1 -25.79 25.23 -18.04
C MET A 1 -24.88 25.14 -16.84
N GLN A 2 -25.27 24.36 -15.83
CA GLN A 2 -24.40 24.00 -14.72
C GLN A 2 -23.19 23.31 -15.35
N ASN A 3 -21.99 23.82 -15.15
CA ASN A 3 -20.79 23.12 -15.59
C ASN A 3 -20.72 21.83 -14.77
N ASP A 4 -21.16 20.72 -15.34
CA ASP A 4 -20.85 19.38 -14.86
C ASP A 4 -19.34 19.21 -14.99
N PHE A 5 -18.61 19.70 -13.99
CA PHE A 5 -17.23 19.29 -13.77
C PHE A 5 -17.29 17.79 -13.52
N ILE A 6 -17.07 17.00 -14.57
CA ILE A 6 -16.74 15.59 -14.43
C ILE A 6 -15.64 15.56 -13.37
N GLU A 7 -15.93 15.04 -12.17
CA GLU A 7 -14.94 14.96 -11.10
C GLU A 7 -13.77 14.15 -11.64
N MET A 8 -12.69 14.84 -12.03
CA MET A 8 -11.55 14.21 -12.64
C MET A 8 -10.88 13.36 -11.57
N ILE A 9 -11.11 12.05 -11.64
CA ILE A 9 -10.37 11.06 -10.86
C ILE A 9 -8.89 11.27 -11.20
N GLU A 10 -8.10 11.75 -10.22
CA GLU A 10 -6.65 11.79 -10.34
C GLU A 10 -6.15 10.38 -10.69
N PRO A 11 -5.44 10.22 -11.82
CA PRO A 11 -4.90 8.91 -12.20
C PRO A 11 -3.82 8.50 -11.21
N THR A 12 -3.64 7.19 -11.01
CA THR A 12 -2.51 6.68 -10.24
C THR A 12 -1.21 7.23 -10.81
N PRO A 13 -0.36 7.86 -9.98
CA PRO A 13 0.86 8.49 -10.46
C PRO A 13 1.81 7.45 -11.04
N LYS A 14 2.32 7.71 -12.24
CA LYS A 14 3.30 6.84 -12.89
C LYS A 14 4.69 7.17 -12.38
N LEU A 15 5.37 6.17 -11.83
CA LEU A 15 6.76 6.30 -11.39
C LEU A 15 7.68 6.21 -12.62
N ASN A 16 8.38 7.30 -12.95
CA ASN A 16 9.29 7.32 -14.10
C ASN A 16 10.71 6.87 -13.73
N SER A 17 11.19 7.22 -12.54
CA SER A 17 12.53 6.87 -12.08
C SER A 17 12.65 5.39 -11.68
N LYS A 18 13.75 4.74 -12.09
CA LYS A 18 14.07 3.35 -11.73
C LYS A 18 14.18 3.15 -10.22
N LYS A 19 14.68 4.17 -9.49
CA LYS A 19 14.78 4.14 -8.03
C LYS A 19 13.40 4.10 -7.39
N CYS A 20 12.50 4.98 -7.82
CA CYS A 20 11.14 5.05 -7.31
C CYS A 20 10.34 3.76 -7.59
N LYS A 21 10.50 3.19 -8.80
CA LYS A 21 9.92 1.88 -9.14
C LYS A 21 10.41 0.77 -8.21
N LEU A 22 11.69 0.78 -7.85
CA LEU A 22 12.25 -0.21 -6.93
C LEU A 22 11.68 -0.04 -5.51
N ILE A 23 11.54 1.19 -5.03
CA ILE A 23 10.92 1.46 -3.72
C ILE A 23 9.45 1.02 -3.71
N ALA A 24 8.70 1.29 -4.77
CA ALA A 24 7.30 0.87 -4.87
C ALA A 24 7.17 -0.65 -4.90
N LEU A 25 8.07 -1.34 -5.60
CA LEU A 25 8.17 -2.79 -5.60
C LEU A 25 8.47 -3.33 -4.19
N LEU A 26 9.44 -2.75 -3.48
CA LEU A 26 9.75 -3.13 -2.10
C LEU A 26 8.56 -2.92 -1.17
N LEU A 27 7.87 -1.79 -1.26
CA LEU A 27 6.70 -1.50 -0.44
C LEU A 27 5.56 -2.50 -0.73
N ARG A 28 5.32 -2.81 -2.01
CA ARG A 28 4.33 -3.83 -2.40
C ARG A 28 4.69 -5.20 -1.83
N VAL A 29 5.92 -5.64 -2.01
CA VAL A 29 6.40 -6.94 -1.49
C VAL A 29 6.24 -6.98 0.03
N PHE A 30 6.61 -5.91 0.71
CA PHE A 30 6.41 -5.78 2.15
C PHE A 30 4.93 -5.92 2.54
N LEU A 31 4.03 -5.15 1.91
CA LEU A 31 2.60 -5.20 2.23
C LEU A 31 1.95 -6.55 1.92
N GLN A 32 2.43 -7.26 0.91
CA GLN A 32 1.85 -8.53 0.45
C GLN A 32 2.38 -9.74 1.21
N PHE A 33 3.69 -9.80 1.48
CA PHE A 33 4.34 -11.00 2.00
C PHE A 33 4.59 -10.98 3.51
N THR A 34 4.55 -9.82 4.18
CA THR A 34 4.87 -9.75 5.63
C THR A 34 3.99 -10.67 6.47
N THR A 35 2.67 -10.72 6.20
CA THR A 35 1.75 -11.62 6.94
C THR A 35 2.17 -13.09 6.83
N PHE A 36 2.53 -13.55 5.63
CA PHE A 36 2.96 -14.92 5.39
C PHE A 36 4.34 -15.21 5.98
N ILE A 37 5.29 -14.29 5.80
CA ILE A 37 6.65 -14.42 6.33
C ILE A 37 6.60 -14.51 7.86
N VAL A 38 5.86 -13.63 8.53
CA VAL A 38 5.75 -13.62 9.99
C VAL A 38 5.10 -14.90 10.50
N SER A 39 4.03 -15.37 9.85
CA SER A 39 3.37 -16.61 10.25
C SER A 39 4.25 -17.85 10.02
N LEU A 40 4.97 -17.93 8.89
CA LEU A 40 5.93 -19.01 8.62
C LEU A 40 7.10 -19.01 9.61
N LEU A 41 7.62 -17.82 9.96
CA LEU A 41 8.65 -17.68 10.97
C LEU A 41 8.14 -18.12 12.36
N ALA A 42 6.92 -17.73 12.73
CA ALA A 42 6.31 -18.16 13.98
C ALA A 42 6.10 -19.68 14.00
N TRP A 43 5.70 -20.30 12.89
CA TRP A 43 5.59 -21.75 12.78
C TRP A 43 6.95 -22.46 12.89
N TYR A 44 8.02 -21.88 12.33
CA TYR A 44 9.36 -22.46 12.42
C TYR A 44 9.94 -22.40 13.84
N LEU A 45 9.65 -21.34 14.59
CA LEU A 45 10.23 -21.09 15.92
C LEU A 45 9.37 -21.63 17.08
N PHE A 46 8.06 -21.74 16.88
CA PHE A 46 7.08 -22.11 17.91
C PHE A 46 6.17 -23.25 17.42
N ASP A 47 4.96 -23.34 17.96
CA ASP A 47 3.93 -24.30 17.60
C ASP A 47 2.90 -23.75 16.60
N TYR A 48 2.06 -24.64 16.09
CA TYR A 48 1.04 -24.31 15.09
C TYR A 48 -0.02 -23.33 15.63
N PHE A 49 -0.31 -23.36 16.94
CA PHE A 49 -1.34 -22.50 17.53
C PHE A 49 -0.86 -21.05 17.57
N ILE A 50 0.40 -20.83 18.00
CA ILE A 50 1.05 -19.52 17.93
C ILE A 50 1.17 -19.03 16.48
N ALA A 51 1.49 -19.91 15.52
CA ALA A 51 1.59 -19.56 14.10
C ALA A 51 0.27 -19.01 13.52
N ILE A 52 -0.88 -19.57 13.93
CA ILE A 52 -2.21 -19.11 13.51
C ILE A 52 -2.55 -17.77 14.18
N LEU A 53 -2.31 -17.61 15.48
CA LEU A 53 -2.56 -16.35 16.18
C LEU A 53 -1.73 -15.20 15.60
N THR A 54 -0.46 -15.46 15.29
CA THR A 54 0.42 -14.49 14.64
C THR A 54 0.00 -14.16 13.21
N LEU A 55 -0.56 -15.12 12.46
CA LEU A 55 -1.17 -14.86 11.15
C LEU A 55 -2.33 -13.87 11.27
N VAL A 56 -3.27 -14.10 12.19
CA VAL A 56 -4.42 -13.22 12.39
C VAL A 56 -3.98 -11.83 12.86
N LEU A 57 -3.04 -11.77 13.81
CA LEU A 57 -2.51 -10.51 14.32
C LEU A 57 -1.77 -9.71 13.23
N SER A 58 -0.91 -10.37 12.45
CA SER A 58 -0.18 -9.72 11.37
C SER A 58 -1.10 -9.26 10.25
N PHE A 59 -2.19 -9.97 9.95
CA PHE A 59 -3.23 -9.53 9.02
C PHE A 59 -3.86 -8.20 9.48
N ILE A 60 -4.19 -8.07 10.77
CA ILE A 60 -4.74 -6.84 11.35
C ILE A 60 -3.72 -5.69 11.25
N ILE A 61 -2.47 -5.92 11.65
CA ILE A 61 -1.41 -4.91 11.62
C ILE A 61 -1.18 -4.40 10.19
N ILE A 62 -1.04 -5.30 9.22
CA ILE A 62 -0.87 -4.94 7.81
C ILE A 62 -2.11 -4.22 7.26
N GLY A 63 -3.32 -4.64 7.67
CA GLY A 63 -4.56 -3.94 7.33
C GLY A 63 -4.58 -2.48 7.81
N ILE A 64 -4.14 -2.23 9.05
CA ILE A 64 -4.01 -0.87 9.61
C ILE A 64 -2.99 -0.06 8.81
N ILE A 65 -1.82 -0.64 8.48
CA ILE A 65 -0.79 0.03 7.69
C ILE A 65 -1.34 0.41 6.31
N ARG A 66 -2.00 -0.51 5.59
CA ARG A 66 -2.64 -0.22 4.29
C ARG A 66 -3.65 0.92 4.39
N SER A 67 -4.47 0.93 5.44
CA SER A 67 -5.44 2.01 5.70
C SER A 67 -4.75 3.37 5.93
N LYS A 68 -3.70 3.39 6.76
CA LYS A 68 -2.90 4.60 7.01
C LYS A 68 -2.23 5.12 5.75
N LEU A 69 -1.62 4.25 4.93
CA LEU A 69 -0.97 4.63 3.68
C LEU A 69 -1.96 5.29 2.72
N ARG A 70 -3.14 4.68 2.49
CA ARG A 70 -4.18 5.30 1.64
C ARG A 70 -4.62 6.66 2.16
N ASN A 71 -4.85 6.76 3.47
CA ASN A 71 -5.31 8.00 4.09
C ASN A 71 -4.25 9.11 4.12
N ALA A 72 -2.97 8.78 3.97
CA ALA A 72 -1.91 9.78 3.89
C ALA A 72 -1.87 10.45 2.51
N VAL A 73 -1.88 9.64 1.44
CA VAL A 73 -1.52 10.13 0.10
C VAL A 73 -2.66 10.21 -0.91
N ILE A 74 -3.74 9.42 -0.73
CA ILE A 74 -4.86 9.39 -1.68
C ILE A 74 -5.81 10.55 -1.37
N PRO A 75 -6.29 11.31 -2.38
CA PRO A 75 -7.26 12.39 -2.18
C PRO A 75 -8.56 11.91 -1.53
N LEU A 76 -9.18 12.75 -0.69
CA LEU A 76 -10.38 12.39 0.08
C LEU A 76 -11.51 11.82 -0.79
N LYS A 77 -11.74 12.40 -1.96
CA LYS A 77 -12.77 11.97 -2.92
C LYS A 77 -12.54 10.56 -3.47
N GLN A 78 -11.32 10.04 -3.35
CA GLN A 78 -10.91 8.77 -3.94
C GLN A 78 -10.51 7.72 -2.92
N ARG A 79 -10.41 8.04 -1.63
CA ARG A 79 -9.93 7.10 -0.59
C ARG A 79 -10.77 5.84 -0.45
N GLU A 80 -12.05 5.92 -0.80
CA GLU A 80 -13.00 4.82 -0.67
C GLU A 80 -12.94 3.83 -1.84
N TYR A 81 -12.23 4.15 -2.94
CA TYR A 81 -12.01 3.20 -4.02
C TYR A 81 -11.18 2.00 -3.57
N GLN A 82 -11.43 0.85 -4.19
CA GLN A 82 -10.62 -0.35 -3.97
C GLN A 82 -9.26 -0.21 -4.67
N TYR A 83 -8.21 0.01 -3.87
CA TYR A 83 -6.83 -0.02 -4.35
C TYR A 83 -6.18 -1.36 -4.04
N ASN A 84 -5.50 -1.91 -5.05
CA ASN A 84 -4.56 -3.01 -4.86
C ASN A 84 -3.27 -2.50 -4.16
N ASP A 85 -2.49 -3.40 -3.56
CA ASP A 85 -1.24 -3.08 -2.87
C ASP A 85 -0.23 -2.34 -3.78
N GLN A 86 -0.22 -2.66 -5.09
CA GLN A 86 0.55 -1.91 -6.08
C GLN A 86 0.10 -0.44 -6.17
N GLY A 87 -1.20 -0.19 -6.23
CA GLY A 87 -1.73 1.17 -6.33
C GLY A 87 -1.43 1.99 -5.08
N ILE A 88 -1.56 1.39 -3.89
CA ILE A 88 -1.19 2.02 -2.62
C ILE A 88 0.30 2.36 -2.62
N ALA A 89 1.16 1.44 -3.07
CA ALA A 89 2.59 1.66 -3.16
C ALA A 89 2.96 2.76 -4.14
N ASP A 90 2.35 2.80 -5.32
CA ASP A 90 2.61 3.82 -6.34
C ASP A 90 2.19 5.20 -5.86
N TRP A 91 1.00 5.32 -5.24
CA TRP A 91 0.55 6.58 -4.63
C TRP A 91 1.49 7.05 -3.52
N TYR A 92 1.89 6.13 -2.63
CA TYR A 92 2.72 6.48 -1.48
C TYR A 92 4.12 6.91 -1.92
N THR A 93 4.74 6.14 -2.80
CA THR A 93 6.08 6.44 -3.30
C THR A 93 6.12 7.69 -4.14
N ALA A 94 5.10 7.95 -4.98
CA ALA A 94 5.05 9.16 -5.78
C ALA A 94 4.86 10.42 -4.93
N LYS A 95 3.97 10.40 -3.93
CA LYS A 95 3.68 11.58 -3.12
C LYS A 95 4.64 11.82 -1.96
N GLU A 96 5.17 10.80 -1.30
CA GLU A 96 6.02 11.03 -0.12
C GLU A 96 7.51 10.93 -0.43
N LEU A 97 7.91 10.07 -1.36
CA LEU A 97 9.33 9.74 -1.56
C LEU A 97 9.91 10.29 -2.87
N CYS A 98 9.09 10.46 -3.90
CA CYS A 98 9.52 10.83 -5.25
C CYS A 98 8.74 12.04 -5.79
N TYR A 99 8.71 13.11 -5.01
CA TYR A 99 8.10 14.40 -5.37
C TYR A 99 8.69 14.99 -6.67
N GLU A 100 9.95 14.69 -6.98
CA GLU A 100 10.77 15.41 -7.97
C GLU A 100 10.60 14.99 -9.44
N THR A 101 9.75 14.01 -9.80
CA THR A 101 9.62 13.59 -11.22
C THR A 101 8.41 14.17 -11.95
N GLN A 102 7.79 15.22 -11.38
CA GLN A 102 6.65 15.96 -11.93
C GLN A 102 7.03 17.37 -12.44
N ASN A 103 8.31 17.77 -12.34
CA ASN A 103 8.85 18.99 -12.96
C ASN A 103 9.54 18.67 -14.28
#